data_AF-A0A2Z6MGS3-F1
#
_entry.id   AF-A0A2Z6MGS3-F1
#
_cell.length_a   1.000
_cell.length_b   1.000
_cell.length_c   1.000
_cell.angle_alpha   90.00
_cell.angle_beta   90.00
_cell.angle_gamma   90.00
#
_symmetry.space_group_name_H-M   'P 1'
#
loop_
_entity.id
_entity.type
_entity.pdbx_description
1 polymer ?
#
loop_
_entity_poly.entity_id
_entity_poly.type
_entity_poly.pdbx_seq_one_letter_code
_entity_poly.pdbx_strand_id
1 'polypeptide(L)'
;MSGGNAYANRSVQQDVEREGAAANNNQQNLENWLPVSASRKAKWWYSTFHNVTAMVGAGVLSLPYALSQLGCYSVVACATSIAKGIEHHPTHYGVRSHTTAGKTFDIFNALGTIAFAFAGHSVVLEIQATLPSTEEKPSKIPMWRGVVVAYTIVILCYLTVAISGYWAFGDLVEDDVLISLQRPEWVIAVANFMVFLHVLGSYQVFAMPVFDTIESCLVQKFKFNPSSMLRLIARSIYVAVVGFLAVTFPFFGGLLGFFGGLAFSATSYIIPCVLWLYAKKPKICSFHWIASV
;
A
#
# COMPACT_ATOMS: atom_id res chain seq x y z
N MET A 1 -10.12 1.24 74.19
CA MET A 1 -9.11 0.97 73.13
C MET A 1 -9.73 0.60 71.76
N SER A 2 -10.99 0.96 71.45
CA SER A 2 -11.67 0.48 70.21
C SER A 2 -11.58 1.42 68.99
N GLY A 3 -11.13 2.67 69.16
CA GLY A 3 -11.11 3.67 68.08
C GLY A 3 -9.95 3.56 67.07
N GLY A 4 -8.81 2.96 67.43
CA GLY A 4 -7.62 2.91 66.57
C GLY A 4 -7.76 2.02 65.33
N ASN A 5 -8.50 0.90 65.44
CA ASN A 5 -8.70 -0.03 64.32
C ASN A 5 -9.61 0.53 63.22
N ALA A 6 -10.53 1.43 63.55
CA ALA A 6 -11.44 2.01 62.56
C ALA A 6 -10.74 3.03 61.65
N TYR A 7 -9.80 3.82 62.19
CA TYR A 7 -9.00 4.76 61.40
C TYR A 7 -7.95 4.04 60.54
N ALA A 8 -7.28 3.02 61.09
CA ALA A 8 -6.31 2.22 60.34
C ALA A 8 -6.95 1.44 59.18
N ASN A 9 -8.15 0.87 59.37
CA ASN A 9 -8.87 0.22 58.27
C ASN A 9 -9.30 1.22 57.19
N ARG A 10 -9.68 2.45 57.57
CA ARG A 10 -10.14 3.46 56.61
C ARG A 10 -8.99 4.06 55.78
N SER A 11 -7.79 4.19 56.37
CA SER A 11 -6.58 4.58 55.62
C SER A 11 -6.12 3.48 54.67
N VAL A 12 -6.11 2.22 55.12
CA VAL A 12 -5.77 1.07 54.25
C VAL A 12 -6.77 0.93 53.10
N GLN A 13 -8.06 1.15 53.32
CA GLN A 13 -9.07 1.15 52.26
C GLN A 13 -8.82 2.25 51.22
N GLN A 14 -8.47 3.47 51.66
CA GLN A 14 -8.15 4.58 50.76
C GLN A 14 -6.85 4.35 49.97
N ASP A 15 -5.86 3.71 50.58
CA ASP A 15 -4.60 3.39 49.91
C ASP A 15 -4.82 2.30 48.85
N VAL A 16 -5.65 1.28 49.14
CA VAL A 16 -6.06 0.25 48.17
C VAL A 16 -6.88 0.85 47.02
N GLU A 17 -7.78 1.79 47.30
CA GLU A 17 -8.55 2.50 46.26
C GLU A 17 -7.65 3.40 45.39
N ARG A 18 -6.64 4.05 45.98
CA ARG A 18 -5.66 4.87 45.25
C ARG A 18 -4.71 4.03 44.41
N GLU A 19 -4.22 2.91 44.94
CA GLU A 19 -3.38 1.96 44.20
C GLU A 19 -4.18 1.30 43.07
N GLY A 20 -5.44 0.93 43.32
CA GLY A 20 -6.35 0.42 42.30
C GLY A 20 -6.61 1.46 41.20
N ALA A 21 -6.85 2.73 41.57
CA ALA A 21 -7.03 3.81 40.62
C ALA A 21 -5.75 4.12 39.82
N ALA A 22 -4.58 4.11 40.45
CA ALA A 22 -3.28 4.33 39.79
C ALA A 22 -2.89 3.17 38.87
N ALA A 23 -3.16 1.93 39.27
CA ALA A 23 -2.97 0.74 38.44
C ALA A 23 -3.90 0.78 37.21
N ASN A 24 -5.16 1.16 37.38
CA ASN A 24 -6.12 1.28 36.28
C ASN A 24 -5.74 2.41 35.30
N ASN A 25 -5.24 3.53 35.82
CA ASN A 25 -4.76 4.66 35.02
C ASN A 25 -3.45 4.33 34.27
N ASN A 26 -2.54 3.56 34.89
CA ASN A 26 -1.35 3.04 34.21
C ASN A 26 -1.71 2.01 33.14
N GLN A 27 -2.65 1.10 33.41
CA GLN A 27 -3.15 0.13 32.43
C GLN A 27 -3.78 0.85 31.22
N GLN A 28 -4.63 1.85 31.45
CA GLN A 28 -5.21 2.69 30.39
C GLN A 28 -4.16 3.49 29.60
N ASN A 29 -3.14 4.02 30.27
CA ASN A 29 -2.04 4.70 29.59
C ASN A 29 -1.20 3.74 28.76
N LEU A 30 -0.93 2.51 29.25
CA LEU A 30 -0.25 1.46 28.48
C LEU A 30 -1.08 0.98 27.28
N GLU A 31 -2.39 0.79 27.45
CA GLU A 31 -3.31 0.39 26.37
C GLU A 31 -3.44 1.47 25.29
N ASN A 32 -3.39 2.75 25.67
CA ASN A 32 -3.35 3.87 24.73
C ASN A 32 -1.97 4.07 24.08
N TRP A 33 -0.88 3.66 24.74
CA TRP A 33 0.49 3.79 24.24
C TRP A 33 0.87 2.67 23.27
N LEU A 34 0.32 1.47 23.45
CA LEU A 34 0.49 0.36 22.53
C LEU A 34 -0.45 0.51 21.31
N PRO A 35 0.07 0.63 20.08
CA PRO A 35 -0.74 0.86 18.88
C PRO A 35 -1.75 -0.27 18.58
N VAL A 36 -1.56 -1.46 19.18
CA VAL A 36 -2.44 -2.62 18.99
C VAL A 36 -3.73 -2.56 19.83
N SER A 37 -3.72 -1.89 20.98
CA SER A 37 -4.82 -1.81 21.96
C SER A 37 -5.56 -0.47 21.98
N ALA A 38 -5.03 0.56 21.31
CA ALA A 38 -5.69 1.85 21.19
C ALA A 38 -7.10 1.72 20.54
N SER A 39 -8.07 2.49 21.03
CA SER A 39 -9.47 2.48 20.58
C SER A 39 -9.59 2.65 19.05
N ARG A 40 -9.97 1.58 18.36
CA ARG A 40 -10.14 1.54 16.90
C ARG A 40 -11.52 2.06 16.51
N LYS A 41 -11.59 3.28 15.95
CA LYS A 41 -12.86 3.93 15.53
C LYS A 41 -13.12 3.93 14.03
N ALA A 42 -12.27 3.27 13.22
CA ALA A 42 -12.38 3.30 11.77
C ALA A 42 -13.62 2.54 11.25
N LYS A 43 -14.33 3.10 10.28
CA LYS A 43 -15.46 2.43 9.59
C LYS A 43 -14.96 1.68 8.34
N TRP A 44 -15.76 0.78 7.78
CA TRP A 44 -15.35 -0.07 6.65
C TRP A 44 -14.85 0.72 5.42
N TRP A 45 -15.41 1.90 5.16
CA TRP A 45 -15.00 2.76 4.05
C TRP A 45 -13.61 3.38 4.23
N TYR A 46 -13.09 3.45 5.46
CA TYR A 46 -11.70 3.85 5.69
C TYR A 46 -10.74 2.79 5.16
N SER A 47 -11.07 1.50 5.26
CA SER A 47 -10.29 0.43 4.63
C SER A 47 -10.26 0.58 3.11
N THR A 48 -11.42 0.87 2.50
CA THR A 48 -11.48 1.17 1.06
C THR A 48 -10.59 2.36 0.73
N PHE A 49 -10.70 3.44 1.50
CA PHE A 49 -9.91 4.64 1.30
C PHE A 49 -8.41 4.37 1.44
N HIS A 50 -7.96 3.65 2.47
CA HIS A 50 -6.56 3.33 2.66
C HIS A 50 -6.03 2.35 1.60
N ASN A 51 -6.82 1.37 1.16
CA ASN A 51 -6.41 0.45 0.09
C ASN A 51 -6.34 1.18 -1.26
N VAL A 52 -7.33 2.00 -1.59
CA VAL A 52 -7.29 2.86 -2.79
C VAL A 52 -6.13 3.85 -2.68
N THR A 53 -5.91 4.47 -1.52
CA THR A 53 -4.78 5.37 -1.27
C THR A 53 -3.43 4.65 -1.31
N ALA A 54 -3.36 3.37 -0.99
CA ALA A 54 -2.12 2.61 -1.11
C ALA A 54 -1.84 2.21 -2.56
N MET A 55 -2.87 1.80 -3.32
CA MET A 55 -2.72 1.35 -4.71
C MET A 55 -2.71 2.51 -5.72
N VAL A 56 -3.40 3.61 -5.39
CA VAL A 56 -3.65 4.82 -6.20
C VAL A 56 -3.11 6.07 -5.50
N GLY A 57 -2.31 5.92 -4.45
CA GLY A 57 -1.54 6.96 -3.75
C GLY A 57 -2.30 8.02 -2.95
N ALA A 58 -1.60 8.66 -2.00
CA ALA A 58 -2.18 9.65 -1.07
C ALA A 58 -2.28 11.06 -1.64
N GLY A 59 -2.71 11.17 -2.89
CA GLY A 59 -3.43 12.35 -3.32
C GLY A 59 -4.79 12.35 -2.60
N VAL A 60 -4.83 12.98 -1.41
CA VAL A 60 -5.97 13.72 -0.83
C VAL A 60 -6.35 13.35 0.63
N LEU A 61 -5.84 14.12 1.59
CA LEU A 61 -6.39 14.25 2.95
C LEU A 61 -7.75 15.02 3.03
N SER A 62 -8.45 15.25 1.91
CA SER A 62 -9.76 15.91 1.86
C SER A 62 -10.82 15.03 1.18
N LEU A 63 -11.38 14.11 1.97
CA LEU A 63 -12.44 13.17 1.59
C LEU A 63 -13.57 13.80 0.74
N PRO A 64 -14.07 15.04 0.96
CA PRO A 64 -15.10 15.61 0.08
C PRO A 64 -14.59 16.07 -1.30
N TYR A 65 -13.34 16.56 -1.39
CA TYR A 65 -12.80 17.14 -2.63
C TYR A 65 -12.10 16.10 -3.51
N ALA A 66 -11.50 15.05 -2.92
CA ALA A 66 -11.11 13.87 -3.69
C ALA A 66 -12.27 12.98 -4.04
N LEU A 67 -13.34 12.87 -3.25
CA LEU A 67 -14.51 12.12 -3.74
C LEU A 67 -15.15 12.83 -4.96
N SER A 68 -14.99 14.15 -5.11
CA SER A 68 -15.27 14.84 -6.38
C SER A 68 -14.18 14.70 -7.46
N GLN A 69 -12.99 14.18 -7.13
CA GLN A 69 -11.80 14.12 -8.01
C GLN A 69 -11.06 12.77 -8.02
N LEU A 70 -11.68 11.66 -7.58
CA LEU A 70 -11.06 10.34 -7.44
C LEU A 70 -10.68 9.70 -8.79
N GLY A 71 -10.94 10.40 -9.89
CA GLY A 71 -10.45 10.09 -11.22
C GLY A 71 -9.50 11.12 -11.82
N CYS A 72 -9.06 12.20 -11.16
CA CYS A 72 -8.46 13.32 -11.89
C CYS A 72 -7.23 12.94 -12.76
N TYR A 73 -6.25 12.17 -12.31
CA TYR A 73 -5.10 11.84 -13.20
C TYR A 73 -5.43 10.76 -14.24
N SER A 74 -6.19 9.71 -13.89
CA SER A 74 -6.56 8.64 -14.83
C SER A 74 -7.61 9.12 -15.84
N VAL A 75 -8.54 9.98 -15.42
CA VAL A 75 -9.50 10.68 -16.28
C VAL A 75 -8.80 11.76 -17.09
N VAL A 76 -7.85 12.52 -16.53
CA VAL A 76 -7.05 13.46 -17.33
C VAL A 76 -6.24 12.69 -18.37
N ALA A 77 -5.52 11.64 -17.99
CA ALA A 77 -4.75 10.80 -18.91
C ALA A 77 -5.65 10.15 -19.97
N CYS A 78 -6.82 9.66 -19.59
CA CYS A 78 -7.80 9.08 -20.52
C CYS A 78 -8.36 10.15 -21.47
N ALA A 79 -8.84 11.28 -20.94
CA ALA A 79 -9.42 12.36 -21.71
C ALA A 79 -8.40 12.98 -22.66
N THR A 80 -7.17 13.17 -22.23
CA THR A 80 -6.09 13.69 -23.08
C THR A 80 -5.66 12.69 -24.13
N SER A 81 -5.58 11.39 -23.79
CA SER A 81 -5.33 10.33 -24.77
C SER A 81 -6.44 10.30 -25.82
N ILE A 82 -7.70 10.32 -25.42
CA ILE A 82 -8.85 10.33 -26.34
C ILE A 82 -8.81 11.57 -27.23
N ALA A 83 -8.65 12.76 -26.65
CA ALA A 83 -8.57 14.01 -27.41
C ALA A 83 -7.44 13.97 -28.44
N LYS A 84 -6.27 13.44 -28.05
CA LYS A 84 -5.12 13.29 -28.94
C LYS A 84 -5.37 12.26 -30.03
N GLY A 85 -5.97 11.12 -29.69
CA GLY A 85 -6.31 10.07 -30.65
C GLY A 85 -7.29 10.56 -31.71
N ILE A 86 -8.29 11.36 -31.33
CA ILE A 86 -9.24 11.98 -32.27
C ILE A 86 -8.54 12.92 -33.25
N GLU A 87 -7.57 13.72 -32.78
CA GLU A 87 -6.83 14.65 -33.63
C GLU A 87 -5.79 13.96 -34.52
N HIS A 88 -5.08 12.96 -33.98
CA HIS A 88 -3.98 12.27 -34.63
C HIS A 88 -4.08 10.77 -34.34
N HIS A 89 -4.62 10.02 -35.29
CA HIS A 89 -4.72 8.57 -35.19
C HIS A 89 -3.42 7.89 -35.66
N PRO A 90 -2.88 6.93 -34.88
CA PRO A 90 -1.72 6.15 -35.31
C PRO A 90 -2.12 5.20 -36.44
N THR A 91 -1.23 5.06 -37.43
CA THR A 91 -1.47 4.20 -38.61
C THR A 91 -1.10 2.74 -38.38
N HIS A 92 -0.46 2.41 -37.24
CA HIS A 92 0.00 1.07 -36.93
C HIS A 92 -0.31 0.70 -35.47
N TYR A 93 -0.83 -0.52 -35.28
CA TYR A 93 -1.04 -1.13 -33.98
C TYR A 93 -0.23 -2.42 -33.94
N GLY A 94 0.63 -2.54 -32.92
CA GLY A 94 1.52 -3.68 -32.82
C GLY A 94 2.17 -3.78 -31.45
N VAL A 95 3.05 -4.77 -31.34
CA VAL A 95 3.96 -4.95 -30.20
C VAL A 95 5.25 -4.20 -30.53
N ARG A 96 5.81 -3.52 -29.53
CA ARG A 96 7.00 -2.66 -29.68
C ARG A 96 8.23 -3.44 -30.19
N SER A 97 8.40 -4.69 -29.77
CA SER A 97 9.49 -5.55 -30.25
C SER A 97 9.21 -6.21 -31.61
N HIS A 98 10.18 -6.11 -32.53
CA HIS A 98 10.11 -6.77 -33.84
C HIS A 98 10.70 -8.20 -33.84
N THR A 99 11.55 -8.55 -32.87
CA THR A 99 12.18 -9.88 -32.77
C THR A 99 11.32 -10.84 -31.94
N THR A 100 11.39 -12.14 -32.24
CA THR A 100 10.65 -13.17 -31.46
C THR A 100 11.06 -13.16 -29.98
N ALA A 101 12.37 -13.04 -29.70
CA ALA A 101 12.86 -12.96 -28.33
C ALA A 101 12.36 -11.71 -27.61
N GLY A 102 12.39 -10.54 -28.27
CA GLY A 102 11.87 -9.29 -27.70
C GLY A 102 10.39 -9.39 -27.37
N LYS A 103 9.56 -9.94 -28.28
CA LYS A 103 8.13 -10.16 -28.02
C LYS A 103 7.87 -11.06 -26.80
N THR A 104 8.68 -12.11 -26.62
CA THR A 104 8.57 -12.98 -25.44
C THR A 104 8.92 -12.22 -24.15
N PHE A 105 9.99 -11.42 -24.16
CA PHE A 105 10.35 -10.58 -23.01
C PHE A 105 9.29 -9.52 -22.72
N ASP A 106 8.70 -8.90 -23.74
CA ASP A 106 7.61 -7.94 -23.58
C ASP A 106 6.39 -8.57 -22.90
N ILE A 107 6.04 -9.81 -23.27
CA ILE A 107 4.94 -10.56 -22.62
C ILE A 107 5.24 -10.80 -21.15
N PHE A 108 6.43 -11.30 -20.81
CA PHE A 108 6.80 -11.53 -19.41
C PHE A 108 6.87 -10.24 -18.60
N ASN A 109 7.41 -9.17 -19.21
CA ASN A 109 7.46 -7.86 -18.59
C ASN A 109 6.05 -7.34 -18.32
N ALA A 110 5.13 -7.45 -19.29
CA ALA A 110 3.73 -7.06 -19.13
C ALA A 110 3.02 -7.84 -18.01
N LEU A 111 3.23 -9.16 -17.92
CA LEU A 111 2.70 -9.98 -16.82
C LEU A 111 3.24 -9.51 -15.46
N GLY A 112 4.54 -9.20 -15.39
CA GLY A 112 5.17 -8.61 -14.22
C GLY A 112 4.56 -7.26 -13.86
N THR A 113 4.39 -6.36 -14.83
CA THR A 113 3.82 -5.02 -14.62
C THR A 113 2.38 -5.11 -14.13
N ILE A 114 1.57 -6.04 -14.66
CA ILE A 114 0.22 -6.31 -14.15
C ILE A 114 0.28 -6.79 -12.70
N ALA A 115 1.17 -7.75 -12.38
CA ALA A 115 1.34 -8.23 -11.00
C ALA A 115 1.77 -7.09 -10.05
N PHE A 116 2.67 -6.22 -10.48
CA PHE A 116 3.09 -5.04 -9.72
C PHE A 116 1.92 -4.05 -9.53
N ALA A 117 1.10 -3.81 -10.56
CA ALA A 117 -0.01 -2.87 -10.48
C ALA A 117 -1.04 -3.25 -9.38
N PHE A 118 -1.12 -4.53 -9.00
CA PHE A 118 -2.02 -5.03 -7.97
C PHE A 118 -1.36 -5.27 -6.59
N ALA A 119 -0.18 -4.69 -6.35
CA ALA A 119 0.68 -4.85 -5.18
C ALA A 119 0.16 -4.30 -3.81
N GLY A 120 -1.14 -4.05 -3.66
CA GLY A 120 -1.71 -3.42 -2.46
C GLY A 120 -1.60 -4.25 -1.16
N HIS A 121 -1.20 -5.52 -1.22
CA HIS A 121 -1.13 -6.42 -0.07
C HIS A 121 -0.03 -6.08 0.94
N SER A 122 1.01 -5.34 0.55
CA SER A 122 2.13 -5.02 1.44
C SER A 122 1.72 -4.15 2.64
N VAL A 123 0.63 -3.39 2.51
CA VAL A 123 0.08 -2.53 3.56
C VAL A 123 -1.19 -3.12 4.20
N VAL A 124 -1.62 -4.31 3.78
CA VAL A 124 -2.91 -4.91 4.19
C VAL A 124 -3.00 -5.05 5.71
N LEU A 125 -1.89 -5.41 6.37
CA LEU A 125 -1.83 -5.60 7.82
C LEU A 125 -1.86 -4.27 8.58
N GLU A 126 -1.21 -3.24 8.04
CA GLU A 126 -1.24 -1.89 8.61
C GLU A 126 -2.65 -1.31 8.54
N ILE A 127 -3.32 -1.45 7.39
CA ILE A 127 -4.72 -1.03 7.22
C ILE A 127 -5.62 -1.84 8.15
N GLN A 128 -5.45 -3.17 8.21
CA GLN A 128 -6.26 -4.02 9.06
C GLN A 128 -6.06 -3.71 10.55
N ALA A 129 -4.88 -3.28 10.97
CA ALA A 129 -4.60 -2.87 12.35
C ALA A 129 -5.42 -1.63 12.76
N THR A 130 -5.75 -0.74 11.82
CA THR A 130 -6.60 0.45 12.10
C THR A 130 -8.08 0.14 12.22
N LEU A 131 -8.54 -1.01 11.69
CA LEU A 131 -9.95 -1.39 11.68
C LEU A 131 -10.39 -1.96 13.03
N PRO A 132 -11.60 -1.62 13.51
CA PRO A 132 -12.16 -2.19 14.72
C PRO A 132 -12.27 -3.70 14.56
N SER A 133 -11.69 -4.42 15.51
CA SER A 133 -11.87 -5.85 15.70
C SER A 133 -12.35 -6.08 17.12
N THR A 134 -13.54 -6.66 17.27
CA THR A 134 -14.00 -7.25 18.53
C THR A 134 -14.03 -8.76 18.39
N GLU A 135 -14.01 -9.50 19.50
CA GLU A 135 -14.09 -10.98 19.46
C GLU A 135 -15.34 -11.46 18.71
N GLU A 136 -16.46 -10.74 18.81
CA GLU A 136 -17.70 -11.05 18.09
C GLU A 136 -17.69 -10.64 16.60
N LYS A 137 -16.92 -9.61 16.21
CA LYS A 137 -16.86 -9.08 14.84
C LYS A 137 -15.41 -8.92 14.37
N PRO A 138 -14.85 -9.93 13.69
CA PRO A 138 -13.49 -9.88 13.20
C PRO A 138 -13.32 -8.84 12.09
N SER A 139 -12.16 -8.15 12.07
CA SER A 139 -11.83 -7.12 11.09
C SER A 139 -11.77 -7.64 9.64
N LYS A 140 -11.76 -8.96 9.43
CA LYS A 140 -11.79 -9.59 8.10
C LYS A 140 -12.99 -9.18 7.24
N ILE A 141 -14.16 -8.96 7.85
CA ILE A 141 -15.40 -8.64 7.12
C ILE A 141 -15.34 -7.22 6.52
N PRO A 142 -15.09 -6.16 7.31
CA PRO A 142 -14.93 -4.82 6.75
C PRO A 142 -13.73 -4.73 5.82
N MET A 143 -12.63 -5.44 6.11
CA MET A 143 -11.45 -5.49 5.25
C MET A 143 -11.77 -6.07 3.87
N TRP A 144 -12.44 -7.24 3.81
CA TRP A 144 -12.81 -7.87 2.54
C TRP A 144 -13.69 -6.97 1.67
N ARG A 145 -14.72 -6.33 2.26
CA ARG A 145 -15.56 -5.37 1.54
C ARG A 145 -14.74 -4.19 1.02
N GLY A 146 -13.82 -3.69 1.84
CA GLY A 146 -12.93 -2.59 1.48
C GLY A 146 -12.06 -2.93 0.27
N VAL A 147 -11.41 -4.10 0.32
CA VAL A 147 -10.54 -4.63 -0.73
C VAL A 147 -11.32 -4.86 -2.03
N VAL A 148 -12.47 -5.53 -1.99
CA VAL A 148 -13.27 -5.83 -3.21
C VAL A 148 -13.66 -4.54 -3.94
N VAL A 149 -14.15 -3.53 -3.21
CA VAL A 149 -14.53 -2.24 -3.81
C VAL A 149 -13.30 -1.52 -4.36
N ALA A 150 -12.21 -1.47 -3.60
CA ALA A 150 -10.97 -0.81 -4.01
C ALA A 150 -10.40 -1.42 -5.31
N TYR A 151 -10.24 -2.74 -5.35
CA TYR A 151 -9.72 -3.44 -6.53
C TYR A 151 -10.64 -3.29 -7.74
N THR A 152 -11.96 -3.29 -7.55
CA THR A 152 -12.92 -3.05 -8.65
C THR A 152 -12.69 -1.67 -9.29
N ILE A 153 -12.57 -0.62 -8.48
CA ILE A 153 -12.30 0.75 -8.95
C ILE A 153 -10.95 0.81 -9.67
N VAL A 154 -9.91 0.21 -9.08
CA VAL A 154 -8.56 0.17 -9.65
C VAL A 154 -8.54 -0.50 -11.02
N ILE A 155 -9.20 -1.66 -11.16
CA ILE A 155 -9.31 -2.37 -12.44
C ILE A 155 -9.97 -1.48 -13.51
N LEU A 156 -11.07 -0.81 -13.16
CA LEU A 156 -11.76 0.08 -14.09
C LEU A 156 -10.86 1.26 -14.52
N CYS A 157 -10.14 1.87 -13.59
CA CYS A 157 -9.19 2.94 -13.90
C CYS A 157 -8.06 2.47 -14.81
N TYR A 158 -7.44 1.32 -14.50
CA TYR A 158 -6.34 0.77 -15.30
C TYR A 158 -6.79 0.39 -16.71
N LEU A 159 -7.92 -0.31 -16.83
CA LEU A 159 -8.45 -0.68 -18.15
C LEU A 159 -8.81 0.56 -18.96
N THR A 160 -9.43 1.57 -18.34
CA THR A 160 -9.79 2.81 -19.04
C THR A 160 -8.56 3.49 -19.62
N VAL A 161 -7.52 3.71 -18.80
CA VAL A 161 -6.28 4.38 -19.25
C VAL A 161 -5.52 3.53 -20.27
N ALA A 162 -5.41 2.22 -20.05
CA ALA A 162 -4.70 1.33 -20.97
C ALA A 162 -5.38 1.27 -22.34
N ILE A 163 -6.71 1.14 -22.38
CA ILE A 163 -7.49 1.11 -23.63
C ILE A 163 -7.39 2.46 -24.33
N SER A 164 -7.64 3.58 -23.64
CA SER A 164 -7.58 4.91 -24.26
C SER A 164 -6.19 5.27 -24.75
N GLY A 165 -5.15 4.93 -23.98
CA GLY A 165 -3.76 5.22 -24.31
C GLY A 165 -3.27 4.39 -25.50
N TYR A 166 -3.52 3.08 -25.50
CA TYR A 166 -3.16 2.22 -26.62
C TYR A 166 -3.94 2.58 -27.89
N TRP A 167 -5.23 2.91 -27.76
CA TRP A 167 -6.04 3.38 -28.89
C TRP A 167 -5.49 4.68 -29.50
N ALA A 168 -5.04 5.62 -28.66
CA ALA A 168 -4.53 6.92 -29.10
C ALA A 168 -3.10 6.89 -29.64
N PHE A 169 -2.21 6.05 -29.11
CA PHE A 169 -0.78 6.06 -29.43
C PHE A 169 -0.27 4.80 -30.13
N GLY A 170 -1.03 3.70 -30.14
CA GLY A 170 -0.64 2.46 -30.79
C GLY A 170 0.64 1.87 -30.20
N ASP A 171 1.58 1.49 -31.07
CA ASP A 171 2.90 0.96 -30.70
C ASP A 171 3.91 2.03 -30.22
N LEU A 172 3.55 3.33 -30.32
CA LEU A 172 4.35 4.46 -29.84
C LEU A 172 4.05 4.85 -28.38
N VAL A 173 3.16 4.11 -27.70
CA VAL A 173 2.88 4.36 -26.29
C VAL A 173 4.12 4.07 -25.45
N GLU A 174 4.47 5.02 -24.59
CA GLU A 174 5.56 4.90 -23.63
C GLU A 174 5.05 4.29 -22.31
N ASP A 175 5.96 3.80 -21.47
CA ASP A 175 5.62 3.21 -20.16
C ASP A 175 4.83 4.19 -19.27
N ASP A 176 5.11 5.50 -19.43
CA ASP A 176 4.30 6.59 -18.88
C ASP A 176 3.57 7.30 -20.04
N VAL A 177 2.24 7.16 -20.05
CA VAL A 177 1.37 7.75 -21.08
C VAL A 177 1.44 9.28 -21.13
N LEU A 178 1.84 9.96 -20.04
CA LEU A 178 2.01 11.42 -20.04
C LEU A 178 3.18 11.84 -20.94
N ILE A 179 4.21 11.00 -21.07
CA ILE A 179 5.36 11.24 -21.95
C ILE A 179 4.91 11.15 -23.42
N SER A 180 4.01 10.23 -23.75
CA SER A 180 3.46 10.08 -25.10
C SER A 180 2.61 11.27 -25.57
N LEU A 181 2.05 12.06 -24.65
CA LEU A 181 1.11 13.14 -24.98
C LEU A 181 1.76 14.31 -25.76
N GLN A 182 3.00 14.67 -25.40
CA GLN A 182 3.85 15.76 -25.94
C GLN A 182 3.28 17.19 -25.97
N ARG A 183 1.96 17.38 -26.14
CA ARG A 183 1.24 18.68 -26.20
C ARG A 183 -0.20 18.50 -25.69
N PRO A 184 -0.83 19.54 -25.08
CA PRO A 184 -0.26 20.81 -24.65
C PRO A 184 0.50 20.71 -23.32
N GLU A 185 1.58 21.48 -23.17
CA GLU A 185 2.54 21.37 -22.07
C GLU A 185 1.95 21.67 -20.68
N TRP A 186 0.96 22.57 -20.60
CA TRP A 186 0.33 22.93 -19.32
C TRP A 186 -0.44 21.76 -18.70
N VAL A 187 -1.10 20.93 -19.52
CA VAL A 187 -1.83 19.75 -19.03
C VAL A 187 -0.85 18.72 -18.49
N ILE A 188 0.26 18.50 -19.22
CA ILE A 188 1.33 17.59 -18.82
C ILE A 188 1.97 18.06 -17.51
N ALA A 189 2.23 19.36 -17.38
CA ALA A 189 2.80 19.93 -16.16
C ALA A 189 1.88 19.74 -14.94
N VAL A 190 0.57 20.01 -15.09
CA VAL A 190 -0.42 19.78 -14.03
C VAL A 190 -0.51 18.30 -13.68
N ALA A 191 -0.58 17.42 -14.68
CA ALA A 191 -0.66 15.98 -14.47
C ALA A 191 0.59 15.43 -13.77
N ASN A 192 1.80 15.84 -14.19
CA ASN A 192 3.05 15.49 -13.52
C ASN A 192 3.12 16.02 -12.09
N PHE A 193 2.62 17.23 -11.82
CA PHE A 193 2.55 17.76 -10.47
C PHE A 193 1.59 16.94 -9.58
N MET A 194 0.45 16.50 -10.12
CA MET A 194 -0.46 15.59 -9.40
C MET A 194 0.19 14.23 -9.12
N VAL A 195 0.89 13.65 -10.10
CA VAL A 195 1.67 12.41 -9.91
C VAL A 195 2.72 12.59 -8.82
N PHE A 196 3.45 13.71 -8.83
CA PHE A 196 4.43 14.02 -7.79
C PHE A 196 3.81 14.05 -6.39
N LEU A 197 2.70 14.78 -6.20
CA LEU A 197 2.00 14.83 -4.90
C LEU A 197 1.49 13.46 -4.47
N HIS A 198 0.96 12.68 -5.42
CA HIS A 198 0.54 11.31 -5.20
C HIS A 198 1.72 10.44 -4.70
N VAL A 199 2.86 10.46 -5.40
CA VAL A 199 4.02 9.60 -5.08
C VAL A 199 4.60 9.98 -3.73
N LEU A 200 4.68 11.27 -3.40
CA LEU A 200 5.12 11.74 -2.09
C LEU A 200 4.29 11.13 -0.96
N GLY A 201 2.97 11.13 -1.13
CA GLY A 201 2.05 10.56 -0.16
C GLY A 201 2.17 9.04 -0.03
N SER A 202 2.21 8.34 -1.17
CA SER A 202 2.41 6.88 -1.23
C SER A 202 3.72 6.47 -0.56
N TYR A 203 4.80 7.21 -0.82
CA TYR A 203 6.11 6.93 -0.27
C TYR A 203 6.08 6.86 1.26
N GLN A 204 5.38 7.77 1.94
CA GLN A 204 5.30 7.75 3.40
C GLN A 204 4.62 6.49 3.93
N VAL A 205 3.57 6.03 3.26
CA VAL A 205 2.83 4.81 3.64
C VAL A 205 3.70 3.57 3.40
N PHE A 206 4.32 3.44 2.22
CA PHE A 206 5.12 2.25 1.89
C PHE A 206 6.48 2.21 2.59
N ALA A 207 7.08 3.36 2.93
CA ALA A 207 8.36 3.40 3.60
C ALA A 207 8.26 3.06 5.10
N MET A 208 7.10 3.25 5.72
CA MET A 208 6.94 3.06 7.17
C MET A 208 7.21 1.61 7.63
N PRO A 209 6.65 0.56 7.00
CA PRO A 209 6.99 -0.83 7.33
C PRO A 209 8.46 -1.18 7.10
N VAL A 210 9.07 -0.59 6.07
CA VAL A 210 10.49 -0.81 5.75
C VAL A 210 11.38 -0.20 6.83
N PHE A 211 11.08 1.03 7.25
CA PHE A 211 11.80 1.68 8.33
C PHE A 211 11.68 0.91 9.65
N ASP A 212 10.49 0.40 9.97
CA ASP A 212 10.26 -0.40 11.18
C ASP A 212 11.07 -1.71 11.15
N THR A 213 11.14 -2.37 9.99
CA THR A 213 11.95 -3.59 9.80
C THR A 213 13.44 -3.32 9.95
N ILE A 214 13.94 -2.23 9.35
CA ILE A 214 15.36 -1.83 9.46
C ILE A 214 15.70 -1.49 10.92
N GLU A 215 14.87 -0.69 11.59
CA GLU A 215 15.07 -0.29 12.99
C GLU A 215 15.03 -1.51 13.92
N SER A 216 14.04 -2.38 13.75
CA SER A 216 13.91 -3.62 14.52
C SER A 216 15.12 -4.53 14.34
N CYS A 217 15.65 -4.66 13.11
CA CYS A 217 16.86 -5.42 12.85
C CYS A 217 18.08 -4.81 13.57
N LEU A 218 18.23 -3.48 13.51
CA LEU A 218 19.35 -2.76 14.08
C LEU A 218 19.36 -2.83 15.62
N VAL A 219 18.19 -2.75 16.25
CA VAL A 219 18.05 -2.80 17.72
C VAL A 219 18.03 -4.23 18.24
N GLN A 220 17.27 -5.14 17.64
CA GLN A 220 17.08 -6.50 18.18
C GLN A 220 18.20 -7.45 17.78
N LYS A 221 18.66 -7.40 16.53
CA LYS A 221 19.68 -8.32 16.00
C LYS A 221 21.09 -7.77 16.20
N PHE A 222 21.30 -6.50 15.88
CA PHE A 222 22.61 -5.86 16.00
C PHE A 222 22.85 -5.18 17.37
N LYS A 223 21.86 -5.20 18.26
CA LYS A 223 21.95 -4.68 19.65
C LYS A 223 22.41 -3.23 19.75
N PHE A 224 22.07 -2.39 18.77
CA PHE A 224 22.29 -0.95 18.88
C PHE A 224 21.30 -0.32 19.86
N ASN A 225 21.73 0.73 20.57
CA ASN A 225 20.86 1.46 21.47
C ASN A 225 19.80 2.24 20.69
N PRO A 226 18.51 2.12 21.04
CA PRO A 226 17.44 2.85 20.38
C PRO A 226 17.62 4.35 20.63
N SER A 227 17.93 5.12 19.59
CA SER A 227 18.10 6.57 19.66
C SER A 227 17.54 7.26 18.42
N SER A 228 17.10 8.51 18.57
CA SER A 228 16.61 9.31 17.43
C SER A 228 17.67 9.52 16.36
N MET A 229 18.95 9.58 16.75
CA MET A 229 20.08 9.67 15.82
C MET A 229 20.21 8.39 14.97
N LEU A 230 20.06 7.22 15.59
CA LEU A 230 20.07 5.94 14.88
C LEU A 230 18.97 5.89 13.82
N ARG A 231 17.75 6.34 14.16
CA ARG A 231 16.64 6.42 13.19
C ARG A 231 16.95 7.38 12.05
N LEU A 232 17.49 8.56 12.36
CA LEU A 232 17.81 9.57 11.35
C LEU A 232 18.85 9.02 10.35
N ILE A 233 19.91 8.40 10.85
CA ILE A 233 20.96 7.80 10.04
C ILE A 233 20.40 6.66 9.18
N ALA A 234 19.69 5.70 9.80
CA ALA A 234 19.14 4.54 9.09
C ALA A 234 18.16 4.96 7.97
N ARG A 235 17.26 5.92 8.25
CA ARG A 235 16.32 6.44 7.26
C ARG A 235 17.01 7.22 6.15
N SER A 236 18.00 8.05 6.49
CA SER A 236 18.76 8.83 5.50
C SER A 236 19.56 7.93 4.57
N ILE A 237 20.20 6.89 5.10
CA ILE A 237 20.92 5.89 4.30
C ILE A 237 19.95 5.17 3.36
N TYR A 238 18.80 4.72 3.85
CA TYR A 238 17.79 4.09 3.01
C TYR A 238 17.35 5.00 1.86
N VAL A 239 17.00 6.26 2.15
CA VAL A 239 16.58 7.24 1.14
C VAL A 239 17.71 7.48 0.14
N ALA A 240 18.96 7.62 0.60
CA ALA A 240 20.11 7.83 -0.27
C ALA A 240 20.36 6.63 -1.20
N VAL A 241 20.24 5.40 -0.69
CA VAL A 241 20.38 4.17 -1.49
C VAL A 241 19.27 4.07 -2.54
N VAL A 242 18.01 4.29 -2.15
CA VAL A 242 16.88 4.27 -3.10
C VAL A 242 17.03 5.37 -4.15
N GLY A 243 17.46 6.57 -3.75
CA GLY A 243 17.73 7.68 -4.67
C GLY A 243 18.87 7.37 -5.64
N PHE A 244 19.96 6.76 -5.15
CA PHE A 244 21.07 6.32 -5.99
C PHE A 244 20.63 5.28 -7.03
N LEU A 245 19.82 4.30 -6.63
CA LEU A 245 19.27 3.30 -7.55
C LEU A 245 18.34 3.94 -8.58
N ALA A 246 17.50 4.90 -8.16
CA ALA A 246 16.59 5.61 -9.06
C ALA A 246 17.35 6.41 -10.14
N VAL A 247 18.47 7.04 -9.80
CA VAL A 247 19.33 7.75 -10.77
C VAL A 247 20.07 6.77 -11.69
N THR A 248 20.45 5.60 -11.18
CA THR A 248 21.23 4.60 -11.92
C THR A 248 20.39 3.83 -12.95
N PHE A 249 19.12 3.57 -12.67
CA PHE A 249 18.25 2.74 -13.51
C PHE A 249 16.99 3.48 -13.98
N PRO A 250 17.08 4.34 -15.01
CA PRO A 250 15.98 5.18 -15.48
C PRO A 250 15.01 4.47 -16.45
N PHE A 251 14.82 3.14 -16.34
CA PHE A 251 13.89 2.36 -17.17
C PHE A 251 12.70 1.85 -16.34
N PHE A 252 11.65 2.68 -16.26
CA PHE A 252 10.52 2.44 -15.37
C PHE A 252 9.77 1.14 -15.67
N GLY A 253 9.35 0.89 -16.92
CA GLY A 253 8.54 -0.29 -17.25
C GLY A 253 9.25 -1.62 -17.05
N GLY A 254 10.56 -1.68 -17.35
CA GLY A 254 11.37 -2.87 -17.08
C GLY A 254 11.54 -3.15 -15.58
N LEU A 255 11.68 -2.08 -14.77
CA LEU A 255 11.79 -2.18 -13.32
C LEU A 255 10.48 -2.69 -12.69
N LEU A 256 9.34 -2.17 -13.16
CA LEU A 256 8.00 -2.61 -12.73
C LEU A 256 7.78 -4.09 -13.06
N GLY A 257 8.07 -4.51 -14.28
CA GLY A 257 7.91 -5.90 -14.70
C GLY A 257 8.83 -6.85 -13.92
N PHE A 258 10.08 -6.46 -13.69
CA PHE A 258 11.03 -7.25 -12.90
C PHE A 258 10.59 -7.42 -11.43
N PHE A 259 10.31 -6.33 -10.70
CA PHE A 259 9.90 -6.44 -9.30
C PHE A 259 8.51 -7.06 -9.14
N GLY A 260 7.61 -6.82 -10.09
CA GLY A 260 6.32 -7.50 -10.18
C GLY A 260 6.47 -9.01 -10.33
N GLY A 261 7.31 -9.43 -11.28
CA GLY A 261 7.56 -10.83 -11.58
C GLY A 261 8.35 -11.58 -10.50
N LEU A 262 9.26 -10.93 -9.77
CA LEU A 262 10.12 -11.57 -8.77
C LEU A 262 9.62 -11.39 -7.34
N ALA A 263 9.45 -10.15 -6.89
CA ALA A 263 9.15 -9.86 -5.49
C ALA A 263 7.66 -10.01 -5.20
N PHE A 264 6.81 -9.51 -6.10
CA PHE A 264 5.37 -9.56 -5.90
C PHE A 264 4.77 -10.92 -6.17
N SER A 265 5.22 -11.63 -7.20
CA SER A 265 4.77 -13.01 -7.41
C SER A 265 5.05 -13.92 -6.20
N ALA A 266 6.24 -13.79 -5.60
CA ALA A 266 6.61 -14.56 -4.42
C ALA A 266 5.75 -14.19 -3.20
N THR A 267 5.53 -12.90 -2.95
CA THR A 267 4.80 -12.44 -1.76
C THR A 267 3.28 -12.56 -1.88
N SER A 268 2.71 -12.47 -3.09
CA SER A 268 1.26 -12.51 -3.32
C SER A 268 0.75 -13.91 -3.65
N TYR A 269 1.53 -14.72 -4.38
CA TYR A 269 1.06 -16.03 -4.84
C TYR A 269 1.71 -17.17 -4.07
N ILE A 270 3.03 -17.13 -3.85
CA ILE A 270 3.74 -18.26 -3.23
C ILE A 270 3.54 -18.27 -1.70
N ILE A 271 3.89 -17.19 -1.01
CA ILE A 271 3.89 -17.15 0.47
C ILE A 271 2.50 -17.43 1.07
N PRO A 272 1.39 -16.82 0.60
CA PRO A 272 0.07 -17.07 1.18
C PRO A 272 -0.40 -18.50 0.95
N CYS A 273 -0.11 -19.09 -0.21
CA CYS A 273 -0.42 -20.48 -0.52
C CYS A 273 0.34 -21.45 0.39
N VAL A 274 1.64 -21.24 0.57
CA VAL A 274 2.47 -22.04 1.49
C VAL A 274 1.98 -21.90 2.94
N LEU A 275 1.69 -20.67 3.38
CA LEU A 275 1.18 -20.39 4.72
C LEU A 275 -0.18 -21.08 4.95
N TRP A 276 -1.07 -21.04 3.95
CA TRP A 276 -2.38 -21.70 4.01
C TRP A 276 -2.24 -23.23 4.09
N LEU A 277 -1.36 -23.83 3.27
CA LEU A 277 -1.06 -25.26 3.31
C LEU A 277 -0.54 -25.70 4.70
N TYR A 278 0.36 -24.91 5.29
CA TYR A 278 0.92 -25.18 6.61
C TYR A 278 -0.13 -25.05 7.73
N ALA A 279 -0.98 -24.02 7.66
CA ALA A 279 -1.98 -23.73 8.68
C ALA A 279 -3.20 -24.67 8.63
N LYS A 280 -3.67 -25.05 7.43
CA LYS A 280 -4.89 -25.85 7.25
C LYS A 280 -4.66 -27.35 7.04
N LYS A 281 -3.44 -27.76 6.67
CA LYS A 281 -3.06 -29.17 6.43
C LYS A 281 -4.15 -29.93 5.65
N PRO A 282 -4.56 -29.45 4.47
CA PRO A 282 -5.59 -30.11 3.67
C PRO A 282 -5.10 -31.50 3.24
N LYS A 283 -6.05 -32.40 2.92
CA LYS A 283 -5.71 -33.72 2.38
C LYS A 283 -4.92 -33.56 1.08
N ILE A 284 -3.82 -34.30 0.97
CA ILE A 284 -2.97 -34.36 -0.23
C ILE A 284 -3.85 -34.76 -1.42
N CYS A 285 -3.66 -34.10 -2.57
CA CYS A 285 -4.48 -34.24 -3.79
C CYS A 285 -5.96 -33.79 -3.70
N SER A 286 -6.38 -33.10 -2.63
CA SER A 286 -7.66 -32.39 -2.65
C SER A 286 -7.62 -31.20 -3.62
N PHE A 287 -8.76 -30.78 -4.16
CA PHE A 287 -8.88 -29.58 -5.01
C PHE A 287 -8.18 -28.36 -4.38
N HIS A 288 -8.37 -28.14 -3.08
CA HIS A 288 -7.71 -27.02 -2.38
C HIS A 288 -6.20 -27.20 -2.22
N TRP A 289 -5.69 -28.43 -2.18
CA TRP A 289 -4.25 -28.70 -2.15
C TRP A 289 -3.63 -28.42 -3.53
N ILE A 290 -4.23 -28.95 -4.60
CA ILE A 290 -3.77 -28.73 -5.99
C ILE A 290 -3.85 -27.25 -6.37
N ALA A 291 -4.90 -26.53 -5.96
CA ALA A 291 -5.04 -25.10 -6.25
C ALA A 291 -4.07 -24.21 -5.45
N SER A 292 -3.42 -24.74 -4.40
CA SER A 292 -2.49 -23.99 -3.54
C SER A 292 -1.03 -24.44 -3.71
N VAL A 293 -0.76 -25.42 -4.57
CA VAL A 293 0.59 -25.90 -4.95
C VAL A 293 0.95 -25.28 -6.28
#